data_AF-A0A1G2RT70-F1
#
_entry.id   AF-A0A1G2RT70-F1
#
_cell.length_a   1.000
_cell.length_b   1.000
_cell.length_c   1.000
_cell.angle_alpha   90.00
_cell.angle_beta   90.00
_cell.angle_gamma   90.00
#
_symmetry.space_group_name_H-M   'P 1'
#
loop_
_entity.id
_entity.type
_entity.pdbx_description
1 polymer ?
#
loop_
_entity_poly.entity_id
_entity_poly.type
_entity_poly.pdbx_seq_one_letter_code
_entity_poly.pdbx_strand_id
1 'polypeptide(L)'
;MADIPKAPNQNKNPNQNPYDAFQRSNGRLSKEQMHQYMDRMPFRPDQREYAKRLLERFDHPGHDLGITRDEFLKGLDEMAKNPHDPISPQEVERIRQHFSR
;
A
#
# COMPACT_ATOMS: atom_id res chain seq x y z
N MET A 1 -27.62 -17.64 -42.05
CA MET A 1 -27.66 -16.36 -41.35
C MET A 1 -28.40 -16.55 -40.04
N ALA A 2 -27.71 -16.43 -38.91
CA ALA A 2 -28.21 -15.93 -37.62
C ALA A 2 -27.06 -16.14 -36.61
N ASP A 3 -26.24 -15.09 -36.54
CA ASP A 3 -25.21 -14.86 -35.53
C ASP A 3 -25.87 -14.86 -34.13
N ILE A 4 -25.44 -15.76 -33.26
CA ILE A 4 -25.83 -15.74 -31.84
C ILE A 4 -24.73 -14.98 -31.11
N PRO A 5 -25.02 -13.83 -30.47
CA PRO A 5 -24.01 -13.01 -29.84
C PRO A 5 -23.37 -13.75 -28.65
N LYS A 6 -22.04 -13.82 -28.73
CA LYS A 6 -21.08 -14.17 -27.68
C LYS A 6 -21.52 -13.61 -26.32
N ALA A 7 -21.59 -14.50 -25.32
CA ALA A 7 -21.78 -14.14 -23.92
C ALA A 7 -20.86 -12.96 -23.51
N PRO A 8 -21.32 -12.04 -22.63
CA PRO A 8 -20.51 -10.92 -22.20
C PRO A 8 -19.28 -11.40 -21.46
N ASN A 9 -18.16 -11.28 -22.17
CA ASN A 9 -16.82 -10.97 -21.70
C ASN A 9 -16.60 -11.30 -20.22
N GLN A 10 -16.11 -12.52 -19.98
CA GLN A 10 -15.28 -12.81 -18.81
C GLN A 10 -14.07 -11.88 -18.88
N ASN A 11 -14.23 -10.64 -18.42
CA ASN A 11 -13.14 -9.72 -18.15
C ASN A 11 -12.46 -10.25 -16.87
N LYS A 12 -11.77 -11.38 -17.02
CA LYS A 12 -10.72 -11.82 -16.10
C LYS A 12 -9.65 -10.75 -16.19
N ASN A 13 -9.84 -9.65 -15.46
CA ASN A 13 -8.76 -8.73 -15.18
C ASN A 13 -7.77 -9.53 -14.30
N PRO A 14 -6.60 -9.96 -14.79
CA PRO A 14 -5.73 -10.91 -14.08
C PRO A 14 -5.04 -10.28 -12.86
N ASN A 15 -5.43 -9.07 -12.49
CA ASN A 15 -4.78 -8.23 -11.50
C ASN A 15 -5.69 -7.92 -10.31
N GLN A 16 -6.59 -8.83 -9.95
CA GLN A 16 -7.22 -8.83 -8.63
C GLN A 16 -6.35 -9.65 -7.70
N ASN A 17 -5.22 -9.08 -7.25
CA ASN A 17 -4.50 -9.64 -6.12
C ASN A 17 -5.42 -9.40 -4.90
N PRO A 18 -6.07 -10.43 -4.32
CA PRO A 18 -7.04 -10.23 -3.24
C PRO A 18 -6.41 -9.61 -1.98
N TYR A 19 -5.08 -9.52 -1.95
CA TYR A 19 -4.28 -8.89 -0.91
C TYR A 19 -4.02 -7.40 -1.12
N ASP A 20 -4.32 -6.82 -2.28
CA ASP A 20 -4.05 -5.39 -2.52
C ASP A 20 -5.16 -4.52 -1.90
N ALA A 21 -4.88 -3.99 -0.71
CA ALA A 21 -5.84 -3.16 0.03
C ALA A 21 -6.16 -1.83 -0.68
N PHE A 22 -5.24 -1.31 -1.50
CA PHE A 22 -5.44 -0.06 -2.24
C PHE A 22 -6.46 -0.24 -3.36
N GLN A 23 -6.42 -1.36 -4.09
CA GLN A 23 -7.43 -1.66 -5.12
C GLN A 23 -8.86 -1.68 -4.57
N ARG A 24 -9.07 -2.18 -3.35
CA ARG A 24 -10.39 -2.24 -2.71
C ARG A 24 -10.91 -0.86 -2.26
N SER A 25 -10.01 0.11 -2.10
CA SER A 25 -10.31 1.43 -1.54
C SER A 25 -10.14 2.53 -2.59
N ASN A 26 -10.41 2.22 -3.86
CA ASN A 26 -10.31 3.14 -4.99
C ASN A 26 -8.91 3.77 -5.16
N GLY A 27 -7.86 3.03 -4.77
CA GLY A 27 -6.45 3.44 -4.86
C GLY A 27 -5.92 4.22 -3.65
N ARG A 28 -6.75 4.50 -2.63
CA ARG A 28 -6.37 5.28 -1.45
C ARG A 28 -6.82 4.61 -0.17
N LEU A 29 -5.95 4.60 0.84
CA LEU A 29 -6.28 4.09 2.17
C LEU A 29 -6.24 5.20 3.18
N SER A 30 -7.28 5.32 4.00
CA SER A 30 -7.21 6.15 5.20
C SER A 30 -6.15 5.59 6.16
N LYS A 31 -5.60 6.43 7.04
CA LYS A 31 -4.63 6.02 8.05
C LYS A 31 -5.07 4.78 8.83
N GLU A 32 -6.31 4.75 9.30
CA GLU A 32 -6.86 3.59 10.02
C GLU A 32 -6.85 2.32 9.17
N GLN A 33 -7.20 2.42 7.89
CA GLN A 33 -7.18 1.28 6.97
C GLN A 33 -5.75 0.81 6.70
N MET A 34 -4.78 1.73 6.55
CA MET A 34 -3.37 1.36 6.46
C MET A 34 -2.87 0.70 7.74
N HIS A 35 -3.22 1.21 8.92
CA HIS A 35 -2.89 0.59 10.20
C HIS A 35 -3.44 -0.84 10.29
N GLN A 36 -4.72 -1.04 9.95
CA GLN A 36 -5.34 -2.36 9.93
C GLN A 36 -4.68 -3.29 8.91
N TYR A 37 -4.32 -2.77 7.73
CA TYR A 37 -3.63 -3.54 6.70
C TYR A 37 -2.23 -3.97 7.17
N MET A 38 -1.48 -3.06 7.78
CA MET A 38 -0.16 -3.34 8.34
C MET A 38 -0.18 -4.29 9.53
N ASP A 39 -1.24 -4.26 10.33
CA ASP A 39 -1.38 -5.19 11.46
C ASP A 39 -1.59 -6.65 11.00
N ARG A 40 -2.22 -6.82 9.82
CA ARG A 40 -2.43 -8.12 9.17
C ARG A 40 -1.21 -8.63 8.42
N MET A 41 -0.22 -7.78 8.15
CA MET A 41 1.01 -8.19 7.47
C MET A 41 2.01 -8.80 8.46
N PRO A 42 2.79 -9.81 8.02
CA PRO A 42 3.81 -10.45 8.84
C PRO A 42 5.06 -9.57 8.99
N PHE A 43 4.87 -8.31 9.41
CA PHE A 43 5.95 -7.37 9.66
C PHE A 43 6.65 -7.68 10.99
N ARG A 44 7.96 -7.45 10.98
CA ARG A 44 8.74 -7.38 12.22
C ARG A 44 8.31 -6.15 13.03
N PRO A 45 8.50 -6.13 14.36
CA PRO A 45 8.16 -5.00 15.21
C PRO A 45 8.76 -3.67 14.70
N ASP A 46 10.03 -3.68 14.30
CA ASP A 46 10.74 -2.51 13.76
C ASP A 46 10.13 -2.00 12.44
N GLN A 47 9.78 -2.91 11.54
CA GLN A 47 9.15 -2.59 10.25
C GLN A 47 7.76 -1.98 10.45
N ARG A 48 7.00 -2.56 11.39
CA ARG A 48 5.67 -2.08 11.76
C ARG A 48 5.74 -0.69 12.38
N GLU A 49 6.67 -0.48 13.31
CA GLU A 49 6.87 0.83 13.94
C GLU A 49 7.29 1.88 12.91
N TYR A 50 8.22 1.54 12.02
CA TYR A 50 8.68 2.43 10.97
C TYR A 50 7.56 2.85 10.03
N ALA A 51 6.78 1.89 9.52
CA ALA A 51 5.67 2.22 8.66
C ALA A 51 4.55 2.96 9.43
N LYS A 52 4.36 2.75 10.74
CA LYS A 52 3.44 3.56 11.57
C LYS A 52 3.91 5.01 11.67
N ARG A 53 5.19 5.25 11.93
CA ARG A 53 5.80 6.60 11.93
C ARG A 53 5.62 7.30 10.59
N LEU A 54 5.72 6.55 9.50
CA LEU A 54 5.41 7.09 8.18
C LEU A 54 3.95 7.55 8.08
N LEU A 55 3.00 6.74 8.56
CA LEU A 55 1.58 7.12 8.57
C LEU A 55 1.30 8.35 9.42
N GLU A 56 2.07 8.58 10.50
CA GLU A 56 1.96 9.80 11.30
C GLU A 56 2.35 11.06 10.52
N ARG A 57 3.26 10.97 9.54
CA ARG A 57 3.57 12.11 8.64
C ARG A 57 2.39 12.49 7.75
N PHE A 58 1.55 11.52 7.40
CA PHE A 58 0.34 11.74 6.62
C PHE A 58 -0.87 12.11 7.49
N ASP A 59 -0.71 12.24 8.82
CA ASP A 59 -1.76 12.66 9.76
C ASP A 59 -2.02 14.18 9.77
N HIS A 60 -1.54 14.90 8.75
CA HIS A 60 -1.80 16.31 8.58
C HIS A 60 -3.16 16.54 7.88
N PRO A 61 -3.89 17.62 8.20
CA PRO A 61 -5.21 17.91 7.62
C PRO A 61 -5.21 18.13 6.09
N GLY A 62 -4.03 18.18 5.45
CA GLY A 62 -3.89 18.19 3.99
C GLY A 62 -4.02 16.81 3.33
N HIS A 63 -3.98 15.71 4.09
CA HIS A 63 -4.04 14.32 3.61
C HIS A 63 -5.35 13.60 3.99
N ASP A 64 -6.42 14.37 4.22
CA ASP A 64 -7.75 13.88 4.61
C ASP A 64 -8.36 12.87 3.59
N LEU A 65 -7.91 12.95 2.33
CA LEU A 65 -8.34 12.07 1.23
C LEU A 65 -7.72 10.67 1.26
N GLY A 66 -6.87 10.37 2.24
CA GLY A 66 -6.14 9.12 2.36
C GLY A 66 -4.85 9.08 1.56
N ILE A 67 -4.08 8.01 1.80
CA ILE A 67 -2.73 7.82 1.29
C ILE A 67 -2.81 6.87 0.09
N THR A 68 -2.33 7.30 -1.06
CA THR A 68 -2.16 6.40 -2.22
C THR A 68 -0.98 5.46 -2.01
N ARG A 69 -0.98 4.35 -2.75
CA ARG A 69 0.17 3.43 -2.78
C ARG A 69 1.47 4.16 -3.12
N ASP A 70 1.42 5.06 -4.11
CA ASP A 70 2.59 5.82 -4.57
C ASP A 70 3.11 6.78 -3.49
N GLU A 71 2.21 7.52 -2.83
CA GLU A 71 2.57 8.39 -1.70
C GLU A 71 3.21 7.62 -0.55
N PHE A 72 2.66 6.45 -0.22
CA PHE A 72 3.23 5.60 0.81
C PHE A 72 4.64 5.09 0.42
N LEU A 73 4.81 4.59 -0.80
CA LEU A 73 6.10 4.11 -1.30
C LEU A 73 7.14 5.24 -1.39
N LYS A 74 6.72 6.42 -1.84
CA LYS A 74 7.58 7.62 -1.88
C LYS A 74 8.00 8.03 -0.47
N GLY A 75 7.07 8.06 0.48
CA GLY A 75 7.37 8.38 1.87
C GLY A 75 8.32 7.38 2.54
N LEU A 76 8.20 6.08 2.22
CA LEU A 76 9.17 5.06 2.64
C LEU A 76 10.58 5.33 2.09
N ASP A 77 10.67 5.70 0.81
CA ASP A 77 11.94 6.04 0.15
C ASP A 77 12.59 7.30 0.74
N GLU A 78 11.78 8.33 1.05
CA GLU A 78 12.26 9.56 1.69
C GLU A 78 12.72 9.33 3.14
N MET A 79 12.02 8.48 3.90
CA MET A 79 12.50 8.08 5.23
C MET A 79 13.75 7.22 5.15
N ALA A 80 13.89 6.35 4.13
CA ALA A 80 15.09 5.52 3.96
C ALA A 80 16.34 6.33 3.60
N LYS A 81 16.15 7.49 2.97
CA LYS A 81 17.22 8.45 2.68
C LYS A 81 17.64 9.26 3.91
N ASN A 82 16.92 9.19 5.03
CA ASN A 82 17.33 9.89 6.25
C ASN A 82 18.45 9.11 6.97
N PRO A 83 19.65 9.69 7.11
CA PRO A 83 20.78 9.01 7.76
C PRO A 83 20.61 8.86 9.28
N HIS A 84 19.61 9.54 9.86
CA HIS A 84 19.26 9.46 11.27
C HIS A 84 18.21 8.39 11.58
N ASP A 85 17.66 7.73 10.57
CA ASP A 85 16.62 6.72 10.79
C ASP A 85 17.25 5.37 11.17
N PRO A 86 16.80 4.72 12.26
CA PRO A 86 17.39 3.47 12.73
C PRO A 86 17.09 2.26 11.83
N ILE A 87 16.18 2.36 10.86
CA ILE A 87 15.86 1.23 9.98
C ILE A 87 16.93 1.02 8.90
N SER A 88 17.27 -0.25 8.64
CA SER A 88 18.16 -0.59 7.53
C SER A 88 17.43 -0.50 6.18
N PRO A 89 18.12 -0.09 5.10
CA PRO A 89 17.52 -0.01 3.76
C PRO A 89 16.95 -1.36 3.27
N GLN A 90 17.53 -2.48 3.72
CA GLN A 90 17.00 -3.82 3.44
C GLN A 90 15.60 -4.06 4.04
N GLU A 91 15.34 -3.53 5.24
CA GLU A 91 14.04 -3.66 5.89
C GLU A 91 13.01 -2.75 5.19
N VAL A 92 13.42 -1.57 4.73
CA VAL A 92 12.56 -0.72 3.88
C VAL A 92 12.19 -1.42 2.58
N GLU A 93 13.14 -2.09 1.92
CA GLU A 93 12.86 -2.83 0.69
C GLU A 93 11.87 -3.98 0.94
N ARG A 94 11.98 -4.69 2.07
CA ARG A 94 11.01 -5.71 2.47
C ARG A 94 9.61 -5.14 2.65
N ILE A 95 9.48 -4.00 3.34
CA ILE A 95 8.19 -3.30 3.45
C ILE A 95 7.68 -2.95 2.04
N ARG A 96 8.52 -2.36 1.20
CA ARG A 96 8.18 -2.01 -0.19
C ARG A 96 7.69 -3.21 -1.00
N GLN A 97 8.31 -4.38 -0.87
CA GLN A 97 7.88 -5.58 -1.59
C GLN A 97 6.47 -6.04 -1.21
N HIS A 98 6.07 -5.90 0.06
CA HIS A 98 4.71 -6.19 0.49
C HIS A 98 3.68 -5.25 -0.13
N PHE A 99 4.06 -4.00 -0.35
CA PHE A 99 3.22 -2.98 -0.95
C PHE A 99 3.36 -2.88 -2.47
N SER A 100 4.31 -3.57 -3.11
CA SER A 100 4.58 -3.53 -4.57
C SER A 100 4.03 -4.74 -5.34
N ARG A 101 3.54 -5.76 -4.65
CA ARG A 101 2.84 -6.93 -5.22
C ARG A 101 1.37 -6.65 -5.56
#